data_AF-A0A3N7APU6-F1
#
_entry.id   AF-A0A3N7APU6-F1
#
_cell.length_a   1.000
_cell.length_b   1.000
_cell.length_c   1.000
_cell.angle_alpha   90.00
_cell.angle_beta   90.00
_cell.angle_gamma   90.00
#
_symmetry.space_group_name_H-M   'P 1'
#
loop_
_entity.id
_entity.type
_entity.pdbx_description
1 polymer ?
#
loop_
_entity_poly.entity_id
_entity_poly.type
_entity_poly.pdbx_seq_one_letter_code
_entity_poly.pdbx_strand_id
1 'polypeptide(L)'
;MKNLFLFCIIMVSAMISAQPFTLKSAGEAKEFTLTLYYGSEGKGAFVRYSGKKDIIPLQIKSFKIDKEGRNDGEPDIYYYIWNEMIGGKVNGVYRFEIMNHTASNISYTRGKDNRKFKLEMVEDEKYDGSDKYLLHGAVLAFNHFYNNHFTIDYPDGKKTAIELPSPDTPSFARQSIVADYNFDGYEDIAFSVPDEGMGVYRIFDIYLYNPGIKRFERLKEPDYSRSSCSCLCDVAVEKEKKLLKTGCRGGARWHQDIYRFGKKGILEWVATKEQTEE
;
A
#
# COMPACT_ATOMS: atom_id res chain seq x y z
N MET A 1 -29.21 25.96 -24.51
CA MET A 1 -27.90 26.57 -24.22
C MET A 1 -27.51 26.15 -22.83
N LYS A 2 -26.67 25.11 -22.71
CA LYS A 2 -26.25 24.54 -21.43
C LYS A 2 -24.77 24.90 -21.22
N ASN A 3 -24.49 25.44 -20.05
CA ASN A 3 -23.21 26.00 -19.66
C ASN A 3 -22.08 24.98 -19.79
N LEU A 4 -21.07 25.37 -20.57
CA LEU A 4 -19.80 24.68 -20.70
C LEU A 4 -18.94 25.06 -19.49
N PHE A 5 -18.86 24.20 -18.47
CA PHE A 5 -17.89 24.37 -17.39
C PHE A 5 -16.52 23.90 -17.88
N LEU A 6 -15.69 24.86 -18.29
CA LEU A 6 -14.27 24.67 -18.53
C LEU A 6 -13.58 24.53 -17.16
N PHE A 7 -13.27 23.30 -16.76
CA PHE A 7 -12.43 23.06 -15.58
C PHE A 7 -10.99 23.47 -15.91
N CYS A 8 -10.61 24.69 -15.52
CA CYS A 8 -9.20 25.06 -15.37
C CYS A 8 -8.64 24.28 -14.18
N ILE A 9 -7.91 23.20 -14.44
CA ILE A 9 -7.07 22.53 -13.46
C ILE A 9 -5.94 23.50 -13.13
N ILE A 10 -6.10 24.27 -12.05
CA ILE A 10 -5.02 25.03 -11.45
C ILE A 10 -4.06 23.99 -10.87
N MET A 11 -2.93 23.79 -11.55
CA MET A 11 -1.77 23.04 -11.05
C MET A 11 -1.18 23.81 -9.87
N VAL A 12 -1.80 23.70 -8.69
CA VAL A 12 -1.14 23.99 -7.43
C VAL A 12 -0.17 22.84 -7.22
N SER A 13 1.12 23.10 -7.42
CA SER A 13 2.20 22.21 -7.03
C SER A 13 2.24 22.13 -5.50
N ALA A 14 1.30 21.41 -4.92
CA ALA A 14 1.44 20.90 -3.57
C ALA A 14 2.62 19.93 -3.60
N MET A 15 3.62 20.16 -2.74
CA MET A 15 4.66 19.17 -2.50
C MET A 15 3.96 17.90 -2.02
N ILE A 16 3.80 16.94 -2.93
CA ILE A 16 3.28 15.61 -2.61
C ILE A 16 4.39 14.94 -1.80
N SER A 17 4.23 14.84 -0.48
CA SER A 17 5.12 14.01 0.32
C SER A 17 4.79 12.55 0.02
N ALA A 18 5.46 12.02 -0.99
CA ALA A 18 5.47 10.60 -1.26
C ALA A 18 6.27 9.88 -0.17
N GLN A 19 5.76 8.73 0.27
CA GLN A 19 6.48 7.86 1.20
C GLN A 19 7.80 7.40 0.59
N PRO A 20 8.84 7.11 1.38
CA PRO A 20 8.85 7.13 2.84
C PRO A 20 8.98 8.54 3.44
N PHE A 21 8.64 8.68 4.72
CA PHE A 21 8.79 9.95 5.44
C PHE A 21 10.10 9.99 6.22
N THR A 22 10.96 10.95 5.91
CA THR A 22 12.09 11.32 6.77
C THR A 22 11.61 12.30 7.83
N LEU A 23 11.83 11.96 9.10
CA LEU A 23 11.29 12.67 10.26
C LEU A 23 12.41 13.02 11.21
N LYS A 24 12.31 14.19 11.82
CA LYS A 24 13.25 14.70 12.80
C LYS A 24 12.53 15.11 14.08
N SER A 25 13.12 14.80 15.23
CA SER A 25 12.58 15.29 16.52
C SER A 25 12.82 16.80 16.66
N ALA A 26 11.79 17.55 17.00
CA ALA A 26 11.84 19.00 17.15
C ALA A 26 11.90 19.46 18.61
N GLY A 27 12.61 20.56 18.88
CA GLY A 27 12.72 21.16 20.21
C GLY A 27 13.60 20.40 21.20
N GLU A 28 14.47 19.53 20.69
CA GLU A 28 15.33 18.64 21.47
C GLU A 28 16.76 19.14 21.54
N ALA A 29 17.40 19.08 22.71
CA ALA A 29 18.83 19.41 22.84
C ALA A 29 19.72 18.47 22.01
N LYS A 30 19.28 17.22 21.84
CA LYS A 30 19.88 16.26 20.92
C LYS A 30 18.78 15.66 20.04
N GLU A 31 18.72 16.16 18.83
CA GLU A 31 17.74 15.71 17.85
C GLU A 31 18.10 14.32 17.32
N PHE A 32 17.09 13.56 16.92
CA PHE A 32 17.24 12.31 16.19
C PHE A 32 16.41 12.35 14.91
N THR A 33 16.89 11.64 13.89
CA THR A 33 16.23 11.49 12.60
C THR A 33 15.94 10.02 12.34
N LEU A 34 14.80 9.74 11.72
CA LEU A 34 14.42 8.41 11.28
C LEU A 34 13.64 8.48 9.98
N THR A 35 13.63 7.38 9.22
CA THR A 35 12.78 7.20 8.05
C THR A 35 11.68 6.21 8.40
N LEU A 36 10.42 6.59 8.16
CA LEU A 36 9.24 5.75 8.32
C LEU A 36 8.78 5.22 6.97
N TYR A 37 8.57 3.92 6.90
CA TYR A 37 7.92 3.24 5.79
C TYR A 37 6.62 2.59 6.26
N TYR A 38 5.57 2.56 5.43
CA TYR A 38 4.34 1.82 5.69
C TYR A 38 3.51 1.66 4.41
N GLY A 39 2.82 0.53 4.26
CA GLY A 39 1.89 0.27 3.15
C GLY A 39 0.45 0.63 3.45
N SER A 40 -0.48 0.15 2.62
CA SER A 40 -1.92 0.41 2.76
C SER A 40 -2.43 0.16 4.19
N GLU A 41 -3.26 1.08 4.70
CA GLU A 41 -3.83 1.05 6.06
C GLU A 41 -2.77 0.99 7.19
N GLY A 42 -1.52 1.35 6.89
CA GLY A 42 -0.43 1.37 7.85
C GLY A 42 0.28 0.03 8.02
N LYS A 43 0.01 -0.95 7.15
CA LYS A 43 0.59 -2.30 7.26
C LYS A 43 2.03 -2.33 6.81
N GLY A 44 2.76 -3.37 7.20
CA GLY A 44 4.17 -3.53 6.83
C GLY A 44 5.08 -2.40 7.30
N ALA A 45 4.66 -1.65 8.31
CA ALA A 45 5.35 -0.46 8.74
C ALA A 45 6.63 -0.78 9.52
N PHE A 46 7.65 0.05 9.35
CA PHE A 46 8.85 0.03 10.17
C PHE A 46 9.54 1.39 10.14
N VAL A 47 10.36 1.65 11.15
CA VAL A 47 11.26 2.81 11.18
C VAL A 47 12.71 2.39 11.07
N ARG A 48 13.53 3.29 10.51
CA ARG A 48 14.99 3.16 10.51
C ARG A 48 15.60 4.46 10.99
N TYR A 49 16.29 4.41 12.11
CA TYR A 49 17.01 5.58 12.62
C TYR A 49 18.22 5.90 11.76
N SER A 50 18.49 7.19 11.55
CA SER A 50 19.64 7.65 10.77
C SER A 50 20.95 7.11 11.38
N GLY A 51 21.84 6.62 10.52
CA GLY A 51 23.10 5.98 10.91
C GLY A 51 22.97 4.57 11.50
N LYS A 52 21.75 3.98 11.52
CA LYS A 52 21.53 2.59 11.96
C LYS A 52 21.13 1.71 10.77
N LYS A 53 21.64 0.47 10.78
CA LYS A 53 21.25 -0.55 9.79
C LYS A 53 19.99 -1.29 10.21
N ASP A 54 19.77 -1.43 11.51
CA ASP A 54 18.62 -2.14 12.06
C ASP A 54 17.32 -1.37 11.79
N ILE A 55 16.28 -2.12 11.46
CA ILE A 55 14.92 -1.64 11.35
C ILE A 55 14.15 -2.01 12.62
N ILE A 56 13.18 -1.17 12.99
CA ILE A 56 12.29 -1.46 14.11
C ILE A 56 10.87 -1.64 13.56
N PRO A 57 10.29 -2.85 13.68
CA PRO A 57 8.95 -3.12 13.21
C PRO A 57 7.92 -2.25 13.94
N LEU A 58 6.93 -1.79 13.19
CA LEU A 58 5.78 -1.08 13.71
C LEU A 58 4.52 -1.94 13.56
N GLN A 59 3.87 -2.24 14.68
CA GLN A 59 2.59 -2.95 14.69
C GLN A 59 1.45 -1.93 14.68
N ILE A 60 0.48 -2.08 13.78
CA ILE A 60 -0.73 -1.25 13.81
C ILE A 60 -1.47 -1.47 15.12
N LYS A 61 -1.65 -0.39 15.88
CA LYS A 61 -2.54 -0.36 17.05
C LYS A 61 -3.92 0.16 16.67
N SER A 62 -3.98 1.15 15.78
CA SER A 62 -5.22 1.71 15.27
C SER A 62 -4.98 2.36 13.93
N PHE A 63 -5.93 2.19 13.02
CA PHE A 63 -6.06 2.96 11.78
C PHE A 63 -7.51 3.44 11.69
N LYS A 64 -7.72 4.73 11.44
CA LYS A 64 -9.06 5.30 11.29
C LYS A 64 -9.08 6.25 10.12
N ILE A 65 -10.18 6.23 9.39
CA ILE A 65 -10.50 7.20 8.35
C ILE A 65 -11.65 8.03 8.90
N ASP A 66 -11.42 9.32 9.01
CA ASP A 66 -12.49 10.28 9.25
C ASP A 66 -13.05 10.71 7.88
N LYS A 67 -14.37 10.69 7.76
CA LYS A 67 -15.14 11.11 6.58
C LYS A 67 -16.30 12.07 6.94
N GLU A 68 -16.43 12.42 8.22
CA GLU A 68 -17.61 13.15 8.70
C GLU A 68 -17.55 14.64 8.33
N GLY A 69 -18.72 15.23 8.06
CA GLY A 69 -18.88 16.68 7.88
C GLY A 69 -18.28 17.27 6.60
N ARG A 70 -17.91 16.42 5.64
CA ARG A 70 -17.22 16.82 4.41
C ARG A 70 -18.16 16.88 3.21
N ASN A 71 -17.95 17.87 2.35
CA ASN A 71 -18.62 17.95 1.04
C ASN A 71 -17.95 17.04 0.01
N ASP A 72 -18.66 16.73 -1.07
CA ASP A 72 -18.11 15.98 -2.21
C ASP A 72 -16.81 16.63 -2.71
N GLY A 73 -15.71 15.87 -2.68
CA GLY A 73 -14.39 16.29 -3.16
C GLY A 73 -13.39 16.75 -2.08
N GLU A 74 -13.79 16.83 -0.81
CA GLU A 74 -12.84 17.10 0.28
C GLU A 74 -12.02 15.84 0.63
N PRO A 75 -10.70 15.97 0.89
CA PRO A 75 -9.83 14.81 1.14
C PRO A 75 -10.13 14.15 2.50
N ASP A 76 -10.12 12.81 2.54
CA ASP A 76 -10.19 12.02 3.77
C ASP A 76 -9.02 12.33 4.73
N ILE A 77 -9.25 12.21 6.04
CA ILE A 77 -8.20 12.35 7.06
C ILE A 77 -7.93 10.95 7.61
N TYR A 78 -6.66 10.56 7.58
CA TYR A 78 -6.19 9.26 8.00
C TYR A 78 -5.42 9.39 9.31
N TYR A 79 -5.87 8.66 10.33
CA TYR A 79 -5.20 8.60 11.63
C TYR A 79 -4.52 7.25 11.80
N TYR A 80 -3.21 7.29 12.03
CA TYR A 80 -2.41 6.09 12.27
C TYR A 80 -1.84 6.11 13.69
N ILE A 81 -1.94 4.96 14.34
CA ILE A 81 -1.25 4.69 15.61
C ILE A 81 -0.51 3.37 15.47
N TRP A 82 0.81 3.43 15.63
CA TRP A 82 1.66 2.24 15.61
C TRP A 82 2.35 2.04 16.95
N ASN A 83 2.43 0.78 17.38
CA ASN A 83 3.34 0.37 18.45
C ASN A 83 4.71 0.07 17.84
N GLU A 84 5.75 0.68 18.40
CA GLU A 84 7.14 0.30 18.13
C GLU A 84 7.44 -1.01 18.85
N MET A 85 7.92 -2.01 18.12
CA MET A 85 8.14 -3.35 18.66
C MET A 85 9.63 -3.69 18.75
N ILE A 86 10.12 -3.96 19.96
CA ILE A 86 11.49 -4.44 20.20
C ILE A 86 11.42 -5.71 21.04
N GLY A 87 12.02 -6.80 20.56
CA GLY A 87 12.01 -8.09 21.26
C GLY A 87 10.59 -8.61 21.56
N GLY A 88 9.62 -8.33 20.67
CA GLY A 88 8.22 -8.72 20.84
C GLY A 88 7.42 -7.89 21.86
N LYS A 89 8.01 -6.84 22.43
CA LYS A 89 7.34 -5.94 23.38
C LYS A 89 7.16 -4.55 22.79
N VAL A 90 6.09 -3.87 23.21
CA VAL A 90 5.87 -2.46 22.88
C VAL A 90 6.94 -1.61 23.57
N ASN A 91 7.73 -0.89 22.77
CA ASN A 91 8.81 -0.01 23.22
C ASN A 91 8.52 1.48 22.96
N GLY A 92 7.42 1.79 22.28
CA GLY A 92 7.00 3.14 22.01
C GLY A 92 5.74 3.19 21.16
N VAL A 93 5.22 4.38 20.90
CA VAL A 93 4.00 4.60 20.14
C VAL A 93 4.17 5.80 19.20
N TYR A 94 3.99 5.57 17.90
CA TYR A 94 3.92 6.61 16.88
C TYR A 94 2.47 7.01 16.62
N ARG A 95 2.23 8.29 16.36
CA ARG A 95 0.93 8.84 15.95
C ARG A 95 1.10 9.79 14.78
N PHE A 96 0.26 9.61 13.76
CA PHE A 96 0.26 10.40 12.54
C PHE A 96 -1.17 10.77 12.17
N GLU A 97 -1.29 11.95 11.60
CA GLU A 97 -2.46 12.40 10.87
C GLU A 97 -2.02 12.70 9.44
N ILE A 98 -2.78 12.24 8.46
CA ILE A 98 -2.48 12.49 7.05
C ILE A 98 -3.75 13.00 6.38
N MET A 99 -3.62 14.13 5.70
CA MET A 99 -4.68 14.73 4.89
C MET A 99 -4.08 15.24 3.59
N ASN A 100 -4.69 14.87 2.45
CA ASN A 100 -4.20 15.25 1.11
C ASN A 100 -2.70 15.00 0.92
N HIS A 101 -2.22 13.81 1.31
CA HIS A 101 -0.81 13.41 1.25
C HIS A 101 0.17 14.27 2.09
N THR A 102 -0.34 15.18 2.92
CA THR A 102 0.47 15.92 3.90
C THR A 102 0.36 15.23 5.25
N ALA A 103 1.50 14.87 5.85
CA ALA A 103 1.51 14.37 7.22
C ALA A 103 1.63 15.52 8.23
N SER A 104 0.81 15.48 9.27
CA SER A 104 0.74 16.46 10.36
C SER A 104 0.61 15.75 11.71
N ASN A 105 0.67 16.52 12.80
CA ASN A 105 0.49 16.03 14.18
C ASN A 105 1.36 14.82 14.55
N ILE A 106 2.56 14.75 13.96
CA ILE A 106 3.45 13.60 14.07
C ILE A 106 4.09 13.59 15.45
N SER A 107 3.96 12.46 16.17
CA SER A 107 4.59 12.31 17.47
C SER A 107 5.03 10.89 17.78
N TYR A 108 6.05 10.77 18.62
CA TYR A 108 6.53 9.51 19.18
C TYR A 108 6.49 9.58 20.70
N THR A 109 5.87 8.60 21.36
CA THR A 109 5.94 8.43 22.81
C THR A 109 6.83 7.24 23.12
N ARG A 110 7.94 7.48 23.81
CA ARG A 110 8.90 6.44 24.13
C ARG A 110 8.43 5.61 25.33
N GLY A 111 8.51 4.29 25.23
CA GLY A 111 7.96 3.37 26.24
C GLY A 111 8.70 3.36 27.58
N LYS A 112 10.04 3.52 27.57
CA LYS A 112 10.84 3.41 28.81
C LYS A 112 10.56 4.50 29.86
N ASP A 113 10.13 5.68 29.42
CA ASP A 113 9.95 6.86 30.28
C ASP A 113 8.73 7.71 29.93
N ASN A 114 7.87 7.24 29.01
CA ASN A 114 6.68 7.94 28.51
C ASN A 114 6.97 9.35 27.94
N ARG A 115 8.22 9.64 27.61
CA ARG A 115 8.59 10.93 27.05
C ARG A 115 8.00 11.06 25.64
N LYS A 116 7.29 12.16 25.39
CA LYS A 116 6.70 12.48 24.09
C LYS A 116 7.63 13.41 23.31
N PHE A 117 7.87 13.05 22.06
CA PHE A 117 8.63 13.81 21.08
C PHE A 117 7.69 14.30 19.99
N LYS A 118 7.76 15.59 19.67
CA LYS A 118 7.19 16.12 18.44
C LYS A 118 8.14 15.77 17.30
N LEU A 119 7.59 15.25 16.21
CA LEU A 119 8.35 14.97 15.00
C LEU A 119 7.89 15.91 13.89
N GLU A 120 8.83 16.31 13.05
CA GLU A 120 8.59 17.16 11.89
C GLU A 120 9.16 16.46 10.66
N MET A 121 8.47 16.59 9.53
CA MET A 121 9.01 16.10 8.26
C MET A 121 10.24 16.92 7.91
N VAL A 122 11.29 16.22 7.49
CA VAL A 122 12.45 16.87 6.88
C VAL A 122 12.10 17.10 5.42
N GLU A 123 12.31 18.32 4.91
CA GLU A 123 12.27 18.57 3.48
C GLU A 123 13.37 17.74 2.82
N ASP A 124 12.97 16.67 2.14
CA ASP A 124 13.88 15.77 1.44
C ASP A 124 14.16 16.27 0.02
N GLU A 125 15.25 15.74 -0.55
CA GLU A 125 15.53 15.80 -1.98
C GLU A 125 14.37 15.19 -2.79
N LYS A 126 14.37 15.43 -4.11
CA LYS A 126 13.35 14.91 -5.01
C LYS A 126 13.16 13.40 -4.81
N TYR A 127 11.96 13.00 -4.41
CA TYR A 127 11.60 11.59 -4.20
C TYR A 127 11.96 10.72 -5.42
N ASP A 128 12.69 9.65 -5.17
CA ASP A 128 13.25 8.74 -6.18
C ASP A 128 12.32 7.56 -6.49
N GLY A 129 11.07 7.60 -6.03
CA GLY A 129 10.09 6.53 -6.25
C GLY A 129 10.31 5.29 -5.39
N SER A 130 11.37 5.20 -4.59
CA SER A 130 11.70 3.99 -3.84
C SER A 130 10.85 3.86 -2.58
N ASP A 131 10.30 2.67 -2.34
CA ASP A 131 9.54 2.36 -1.12
C ASP A 131 9.84 0.94 -0.63
N LYS A 132 9.52 0.66 0.63
CA LYS A 132 9.81 -0.62 1.30
C LYS A 132 8.76 -0.98 2.31
N TYR A 133 8.39 -2.26 2.41
CA TYR A 133 7.56 -2.78 3.49
C TYR A 133 8.25 -3.91 4.26
N LEU A 134 7.86 -4.09 5.51
CA LEU A 134 8.29 -5.21 6.35
C LEU A 134 7.10 -6.15 6.57
N LEU A 135 7.04 -7.25 5.83
CA LEU A 135 5.98 -8.26 5.97
C LEU A 135 6.59 -9.59 6.41
N HIS A 136 6.06 -10.16 7.49
CA HIS A 136 6.48 -11.46 8.02
C HIS A 136 8.01 -11.60 8.24
N GLY A 137 8.65 -10.48 8.61
CA GLY A 137 10.10 -10.38 8.80
C GLY A 137 10.91 -10.17 7.51
N ALA A 138 10.31 -10.28 6.33
CA ALA A 138 10.96 -9.99 5.06
C ALA A 138 10.85 -8.51 4.72
N VAL A 139 11.95 -7.93 4.22
CA VAL A 139 11.97 -6.56 3.71
C VAL A 139 11.71 -6.61 2.21
N LEU A 140 10.56 -6.08 1.82
CA LEU A 140 10.12 -5.93 0.45
C LEU A 140 10.55 -4.54 0.00
N ALA A 141 11.31 -4.42 -1.09
CA ALA A 141 11.77 -3.14 -1.62
C ALA A 141 11.46 -3.03 -3.12
N PHE A 142 10.87 -1.91 -3.52
CA PHE A 142 10.37 -1.70 -4.87
C PHE A 142 10.40 -0.21 -5.23
N ASN A 143 10.01 0.12 -6.46
CA ASN A 143 9.87 1.49 -6.92
C ASN A 143 8.48 1.75 -7.50
N HIS A 144 7.97 2.96 -7.37
CA HIS A 144 6.65 3.34 -7.86
C HIS A 144 6.65 3.86 -9.31
N PHE A 145 7.77 4.38 -9.81
CA PHE A 145 7.79 5.22 -11.03
C PHE A 145 8.90 4.89 -12.01
N TYR A 146 10.12 4.70 -11.52
CA TYR A 146 11.32 4.83 -12.34
C TYR A 146 11.99 3.49 -12.69
N ASN A 147 11.62 2.41 -12.02
CA ASN A 147 12.08 1.07 -12.36
C ASN A 147 11.08 -0.01 -11.93
N ASN A 148 11.37 -1.23 -12.38
CA ASN A 148 10.50 -2.40 -12.21
C ASN A 148 11.04 -3.41 -11.22
N HIS A 149 12.14 -3.07 -10.54
CA HIS A 149 12.77 -3.98 -9.60
C HIS A 149 11.92 -4.13 -8.35
N PHE A 150 11.53 -5.35 -8.05
CA PHE A 150 10.99 -5.76 -6.77
C PHE A 150 11.93 -6.78 -6.14
N THR A 151 12.41 -6.48 -4.94
CA THR A 151 13.31 -7.36 -4.19
C THR A 151 12.72 -7.73 -2.85
N ILE A 152 13.00 -8.94 -2.40
CA ILE A 152 12.58 -9.45 -1.10
C ILE A 152 13.80 -9.99 -0.39
N ASP A 153 14.19 -9.34 0.71
CA ASP A 153 15.25 -9.76 1.61
C ASP A 153 14.62 -10.53 2.78
N TYR A 154 14.88 -11.83 2.86
CA TYR A 154 14.29 -12.70 3.88
C TYR A 154 15.14 -12.78 5.15
N PRO A 155 14.52 -13.11 6.32
CA PRO A 155 15.25 -13.25 7.58
C PRO A 155 16.38 -14.29 7.58
N ASP A 156 16.30 -15.30 6.71
CA ASP A 156 17.34 -16.32 6.58
C ASP A 156 18.48 -15.91 5.63
N GLY A 157 18.52 -14.64 5.23
CA GLY A 157 19.54 -14.06 4.37
C GLY A 157 19.35 -14.33 2.88
N LYS A 158 18.37 -15.15 2.48
CA LYS A 158 18.05 -15.33 1.05
C LYS A 158 17.41 -14.06 0.49
N LYS A 159 17.65 -13.85 -0.80
CA LYS A 159 17.10 -12.73 -1.56
C LYS A 159 16.35 -13.24 -2.78
N THR A 160 15.24 -12.60 -3.09
CA THR A 160 14.50 -12.80 -4.34
C THR A 160 14.46 -11.48 -5.08
N ALA A 161 14.68 -11.50 -6.40
CA ALA A 161 14.52 -10.37 -7.29
C ALA A 161 13.49 -10.74 -8.36
N ILE A 162 12.55 -9.83 -8.62
CA ILE A 162 11.41 -9.98 -9.51
C ILE A 162 11.31 -8.70 -10.34
N GLU A 163 11.06 -8.84 -11.63
CA GLU A 163 10.67 -7.72 -12.49
C GLU A 163 9.15 -7.56 -12.48
N LEU A 164 8.68 -6.41 -12.02
CA LEU A 164 7.27 -6.04 -12.09
C LEU A 164 6.92 -5.49 -13.47
N PRO A 165 5.63 -5.51 -13.87
CA PRO A 165 5.16 -4.84 -15.07
C PRO A 165 5.52 -3.36 -15.04
N SER A 166 6.00 -2.85 -16.17
CA SER A 166 6.28 -1.42 -16.31
C SER A 166 4.96 -0.65 -16.26
N PRO A 167 4.89 0.51 -15.59
CA PRO A 167 3.89 1.49 -15.97
C PRO A 167 4.22 1.96 -17.40
N ASP A 168 3.28 1.84 -18.34
CA ASP A 168 3.53 2.18 -19.75
C ASP A 168 3.68 3.68 -19.99
N THR A 169 3.12 4.49 -19.09
CA THR A 169 3.31 5.94 -19.09
C THR A 169 3.94 6.39 -17.77
N PRO A 170 5.03 7.18 -17.83
CA PRO A 170 5.76 7.60 -16.64
C PRO A 170 4.95 8.54 -15.71
N SER A 171 3.76 8.97 -16.13
CA SER A 171 2.85 9.78 -15.33
C SER A 171 2.03 8.99 -14.31
N PHE A 172 1.95 7.66 -14.40
CA PHE A 172 1.17 6.86 -13.46
C PHE A 172 2.06 6.12 -12.45
N ALA A 173 1.78 6.37 -11.17
CA ALA A 173 2.39 5.60 -10.09
C ALA A 173 1.89 4.14 -10.14
N ARG A 174 2.82 3.19 -10.06
CA ARG A 174 2.52 1.84 -9.59
C ARG A 174 1.93 1.95 -8.17
N GLN A 175 0.86 1.24 -7.91
CA GLN A 175 0.31 1.12 -6.56
C GLN A 175 0.84 -0.16 -5.91
N SER A 176 0.96 -0.13 -4.59
CA SER A 176 1.37 -1.25 -3.74
C SER A 176 0.33 -1.42 -2.63
N ILE A 177 -0.23 -2.61 -2.48
CA ILE A 177 -1.39 -2.88 -1.63
C ILE A 177 -1.14 -4.12 -0.78
N VAL A 178 -1.28 -3.99 0.53
CA VAL A 178 -1.12 -5.06 1.51
C VAL A 178 -2.49 -5.55 1.98
N ALA A 179 -2.82 -6.79 1.62
CA ALA A 179 -4.05 -7.45 2.02
C ALA A 179 -3.84 -8.97 2.07
N ASP A 180 -4.68 -9.67 2.83
CA ASP A 180 -4.82 -11.12 2.79
C ASP A 180 -5.69 -11.50 1.59
N TYR A 181 -5.07 -11.83 0.46
CA TYR A 181 -5.78 -12.10 -0.81
C TYR A 181 -6.30 -13.54 -0.87
N ASN A 182 -5.64 -14.48 -0.20
CA ASN A 182 -6.01 -15.90 -0.20
C ASN A 182 -6.82 -16.36 1.04
N PHE A 183 -7.08 -15.44 1.98
CA PHE A 183 -7.88 -15.63 3.18
C PHE A 183 -7.30 -16.64 4.17
N ASP A 184 -5.97 -16.73 4.22
CA ASP A 184 -5.23 -17.62 5.13
C ASP A 184 -4.79 -16.94 6.44
N GLY A 185 -5.08 -15.63 6.58
CA GLY A 185 -4.76 -14.83 7.75
C GLY A 185 -3.38 -14.19 7.73
N TYR A 186 -2.59 -14.38 6.67
CA TYR A 186 -1.32 -13.71 6.46
C TYR A 186 -1.49 -12.56 5.45
N GLU A 187 -0.82 -11.44 5.71
CA GLU A 187 -0.84 -10.30 4.79
C GLU A 187 0.07 -10.58 3.59
N ASP A 188 -0.46 -10.42 2.40
CA ASP A 188 0.25 -10.55 1.13
C ASP A 188 0.60 -9.16 0.58
N ILE A 189 1.23 -9.13 -0.61
CA ILE A 189 1.52 -7.88 -1.32
C ILE A 189 0.99 -7.98 -2.75
N ALA A 190 0.37 -6.90 -3.22
CA ALA A 190 0.04 -6.72 -4.62
C ALA A 190 0.63 -5.43 -5.17
N PHE A 191 0.95 -5.45 -6.45
CA PHE A 191 1.32 -4.28 -7.22
C PHE A 191 0.33 -4.11 -8.34
N SER A 192 -0.02 -2.87 -8.69
CA SER A 192 -0.86 -2.62 -9.84
C SER A 192 -0.41 -1.44 -10.67
N VAL A 193 -0.63 -1.54 -11.98
CA VAL A 193 -0.41 -0.48 -12.97
C VAL A 193 -1.70 -0.29 -13.77
N PRO A 194 -1.99 0.91 -14.31
CA PRO A 194 -3.10 1.09 -15.24
C PRO A 194 -2.98 0.15 -16.45
N ASP A 195 -4.10 -0.20 -17.09
CA ASP A 195 -4.08 -0.96 -18.34
C ASP A 195 -3.37 -0.19 -19.47
N GLU A 196 -2.72 -0.95 -20.35
CA GLU A 196 -1.96 -0.47 -21.52
C GLU A 196 -2.80 0.36 -22.51
N GLY A 197 -4.14 0.26 -22.45
CA GLY A 197 -5.04 0.93 -23.36
C GLY A 197 -5.35 2.37 -22.94
N MET A 198 -6.45 2.53 -22.20
CA MET A 198 -6.96 3.85 -21.79
C MET A 198 -6.72 4.13 -20.31
N GLY A 199 -6.06 3.23 -19.58
CA GLY A 199 -5.84 3.34 -18.13
C GLY A 199 -7.14 3.40 -17.33
N VAL A 200 -8.20 2.76 -17.83
CA VAL A 200 -9.55 2.74 -17.24
C VAL A 200 -9.68 1.77 -16.08
N TYR A 201 -8.87 0.72 -16.04
CA TYR A 201 -8.73 -0.19 -14.90
C TYR A 201 -7.25 -0.44 -14.61
N ARG A 202 -6.95 -1.10 -13.49
CA ARG A 202 -5.58 -1.44 -13.11
C ARG A 202 -5.36 -2.94 -13.17
N ILE A 203 -4.24 -3.38 -13.71
CA ILE A 203 -3.82 -4.79 -13.75
C ILE A 203 -2.99 -5.08 -12.50
N PHE A 204 -3.26 -6.19 -11.83
CA PHE A 204 -2.62 -6.56 -10.57
C PHE A 204 -1.67 -7.74 -10.73
N ASP A 205 -0.52 -7.62 -10.08
CA ASP A 205 0.35 -8.73 -9.72
C ASP A 205 0.33 -8.96 -8.21
N ILE A 206 -0.10 -10.14 -7.81
CA ILE A 206 -0.26 -10.50 -6.40
C ILE A 206 0.79 -11.54 -6.02
N TYR A 207 1.45 -11.36 -4.88
CA TYR A 207 2.42 -12.27 -4.30
C TYR A 207 1.95 -12.70 -2.92
N LEU A 208 1.56 -13.96 -2.81
CA LEU A 208 1.04 -14.58 -1.60
C LEU A 208 2.16 -15.00 -0.65
N TYR A 209 2.03 -14.72 0.64
CA TYR A 209 2.95 -15.24 1.64
C TYR A 209 2.58 -16.68 2.00
N ASN A 210 3.48 -17.61 1.74
CA ASN A 210 3.36 -19.00 2.18
C ASN A 210 4.04 -19.17 3.55
N PRO A 211 3.29 -19.34 4.66
CA PRO A 211 3.86 -19.45 6.00
C PRO A 211 4.62 -20.76 6.23
N GLY A 212 4.33 -21.81 5.44
CA GLY A 212 4.99 -23.12 5.56
C GLY A 212 6.45 -23.08 5.14
N ILE A 213 6.75 -22.35 4.06
CA ILE A 213 8.13 -22.15 3.58
C ILE A 213 8.69 -20.75 3.87
N LYS A 214 7.87 -19.87 4.44
CA LYS A 214 8.18 -18.47 4.75
C LYS A 214 8.68 -17.70 3.53
N ARG A 215 7.94 -17.79 2.42
CA ARG A 215 8.27 -17.15 1.14
C ARG A 215 7.05 -16.52 0.50
N PHE A 216 7.29 -15.46 -0.27
CA PHE A 216 6.29 -14.93 -1.18
C PHE A 216 6.34 -15.68 -2.50
N GLU A 217 5.18 -16.09 -3.00
CA GLU A 217 5.00 -16.78 -4.26
C GLU A 217 3.96 -16.02 -5.10
N ARG A 218 4.21 -15.82 -6.39
CA ARG A 218 3.24 -15.15 -7.26
C ARG A 218 1.94 -15.96 -7.28
N LEU A 219 0.81 -15.28 -7.08
CA LEU A 219 -0.50 -15.88 -7.20
C LEU A 219 -0.65 -16.50 -8.60
N LYS A 220 -1.07 -17.75 -8.63
CA LYS A 220 -1.38 -18.42 -9.88
C LYS A 220 -2.69 -17.87 -10.44
N GLU A 221 -2.63 -17.41 -11.68
CA GLU A 221 -3.79 -16.96 -12.45
C GLU A 221 -4.89 -18.03 -12.52
N PRO A 222 -6.18 -17.65 -12.41
CA PRO A 222 -7.29 -18.57 -12.61
C PRO A 222 -7.43 -19.01 -14.08
N ASP A 223 -8.28 -20.01 -14.31
CA ASP A 223 -8.78 -20.27 -15.66
C ASP A 223 -9.83 -19.22 -16.04
N TYR A 224 -9.49 -18.39 -17.02
CA TYR A 224 -10.33 -17.31 -17.54
C TYR A 224 -11.37 -17.75 -18.58
N SER A 225 -11.48 -19.05 -18.88
CA SER A 225 -12.40 -19.56 -19.92
C SER A 225 -13.89 -19.25 -19.65
N ARG A 226 -14.25 -18.95 -18.39
CA ARG A 226 -15.63 -18.68 -17.95
C ARG A 226 -15.88 -17.24 -17.53
N SER A 227 -14.83 -16.44 -17.41
CA SER A 227 -14.89 -15.06 -16.91
C SER A 227 -15.07 -14.07 -18.06
N SER A 228 -15.50 -12.86 -17.72
CA SER A 228 -15.50 -11.74 -18.68
C SER A 228 -14.14 -11.04 -18.76
N CYS A 229 -13.42 -11.00 -17.65
CA CYS A 229 -12.07 -10.47 -17.56
C CYS A 229 -11.05 -11.52 -17.97
N SER A 230 -9.94 -11.05 -18.54
CA SER A 230 -8.79 -11.86 -18.97
C SER A 230 -7.55 -11.63 -18.10
N CYS A 231 -7.68 -10.86 -17.02
CA CYS A 231 -6.67 -10.58 -16.02
C CYS A 231 -7.28 -10.46 -14.63
N LEU A 232 -6.42 -10.47 -13.61
CA LEU A 232 -6.73 -9.91 -12.30
C LEU A 232 -6.62 -8.40 -12.39
N CYS A 233 -7.72 -7.75 -12.75
CA CYS A 233 -7.80 -6.31 -12.91
C CYS A 233 -8.78 -5.71 -11.86
N ASP A 234 -8.53 -4.49 -11.37
CA ASP A 234 -9.28 -3.83 -10.29
C ASP A 234 -9.64 -4.78 -9.14
N VAL A 235 -8.62 -5.44 -8.58
CA VAL A 235 -8.83 -6.50 -7.60
C VAL A 235 -9.38 -5.91 -6.29
N ALA A 236 -10.44 -6.54 -5.77
CA ALA A 236 -10.99 -6.24 -4.46
C ALA A 236 -11.20 -7.52 -3.64
N VAL A 237 -10.83 -7.45 -2.36
CA VAL A 237 -10.95 -8.57 -1.39
C VAL A 237 -12.21 -8.38 -0.55
N GLU A 238 -13.15 -9.32 -0.63
CA GLU A 238 -14.32 -9.38 0.25
C GLU A 238 -14.08 -10.43 1.36
N LYS A 239 -13.41 -9.99 2.43
CA LYS A 239 -12.92 -10.85 3.52
C LYS A 239 -14.00 -11.72 4.14
N GLU A 240 -15.15 -11.15 4.48
CA GLU A 240 -16.24 -11.87 5.17
C GLU A 240 -16.78 -13.05 4.37
N LYS A 241 -16.80 -12.93 3.03
CA LYS A 241 -17.28 -13.99 2.14
C LYS A 241 -16.16 -14.84 1.58
N LYS A 242 -14.90 -14.49 1.85
CA LYS A 242 -13.70 -15.08 1.24
C LYS A 242 -13.80 -15.11 -0.28
N LEU A 243 -14.09 -13.96 -0.87
CA LEU A 243 -14.23 -13.78 -2.31
C LEU A 243 -13.22 -12.76 -2.81
N LEU A 244 -12.57 -13.09 -3.92
CA LEU A 244 -11.73 -12.17 -4.67
C LEU A 244 -12.53 -11.71 -5.89
N LYS A 245 -12.70 -10.40 -6.03
CA LYS A 245 -13.39 -9.78 -7.16
C LYS A 245 -12.36 -9.15 -8.08
N THR A 246 -12.64 -9.20 -9.37
CA THR A 246 -11.88 -8.48 -10.40
C THR A 246 -12.86 -7.74 -11.29
N GLY A 247 -12.50 -6.50 -11.65
CA GLY A 247 -13.25 -5.65 -12.54
C GLY A 247 -12.49 -5.39 -13.84
N CYS A 248 -13.21 -5.35 -14.95
CA CYS A 248 -12.63 -4.99 -16.24
C CYS A 248 -13.70 -4.36 -17.15
N ARG A 249 -13.23 -3.73 -18.22
CA ARG A 249 -14.10 -3.12 -19.22
C ARG A 249 -14.08 -3.91 -20.52
N GLY A 250 -15.26 -4.34 -20.98
CA GLY A 250 -15.50 -5.00 -22.26
C GLY A 250 -16.33 -4.11 -23.18
N GLY A 251 -15.68 -3.42 -24.12
CA GLY A 251 -16.35 -2.41 -24.95
C GLY A 251 -16.96 -1.28 -24.11
N ALA A 252 -18.28 -1.09 -24.20
CA ALA A 252 -19.00 -0.07 -23.44
C ALA A 252 -19.52 -0.55 -22.07
N ARG A 253 -19.19 -1.77 -21.64
CA ARG A 253 -19.73 -2.38 -20.42
C ARG A 253 -18.64 -2.66 -19.40
N TRP A 254 -19.02 -2.54 -18.13
CA TRP A 254 -18.21 -2.95 -17.00
C TRP A 254 -18.63 -4.35 -16.54
N HIS A 255 -17.63 -5.20 -16.34
CA HIS A 255 -17.81 -6.55 -15.86
C HIS A 255 -17.09 -6.72 -14.52
N GLN A 256 -17.67 -7.54 -13.64
CA GLN A 256 -17.04 -7.96 -12.41
C GLN A 256 -17.11 -9.48 -12.30
N ASP A 257 -15.96 -10.14 -12.32
CA ASP A 257 -15.85 -11.55 -12.02
C ASP A 257 -15.58 -11.78 -10.54
N ILE A 258 -16.12 -12.88 -10.03
CA ILE A 258 -16.03 -13.28 -8.64
C ILE A 258 -15.36 -14.65 -8.58
N TYR A 259 -14.30 -14.74 -7.79
CA TYR A 259 -13.53 -15.95 -7.59
C TYR A 259 -13.50 -16.34 -6.11
N ARG A 260 -13.24 -17.63 -5.87
CA ARG A 260 -12.97 -18.20 -4.56
C ARG A 260 -11.77 -19.13 -4.66
N PHE A 261 -10.93 -19.18 -3.62
CA PHE A 261 -9.88 -20.19 -3.56
C PHE A 261 -10.47 -21.59 -3.37
N GLY A 262 -10.15 -22.48 -4.31
CA GLY A 262 -10.45 -23.91 -4.23
C GLY A 262 -9.48 -24.65 -3.32
N LYS A 263 -9.72 -25.96 -3.13
CA LYS A 263 -8.92 -26.81 -2.22
C LYS A 263 -7.42 -26.91 -2.57
N LYS A 264 -7.07 -26.60 -3.82
CA LYS A 264 -5.69 -26.62 -4.32
C LYS A 264 -4.98 -25.26 -4.23
N GLY A 265 -5.60 -24.26 -3.59
CA GLY A 265 -5.05 -22.90 -3.53
C GLY A 265 -5.09 -22.16 -4.88
N ILE A 266 -5.97 -22.58 -5.79
CA ILE A 266 -6.17 -21.94 -7.09
C ILE A 266 -7.50 -21.19 -7.04
N LEU A 267 -7.55 -20.00 -7.66
CA LEU A 267 -8.78 -19.26 -7.83
C LEU A 267 -9.72 -20.02 -8.79
N GLU A 268 -10.92 -20.32 -8.32
CA GLU A 268 -11.99 -20.94 -9.08
C GLU A 268 -13.09 -19.90 -9.34
N TRP A 269 -13.50 -19.76 -10.60
CA TRP A 269 -14.57 -18.85 -11.00
C TRP A 269 -15.88 -19.24 -10.32
N VAL A 270 -16.59 -18.25 -9.78
CA VAL A 270 -17.89 -18.43 -9.12
C VAL A 270 -19.01 -17.83 -9.98
N ALA A 271 -18.85 -16.58 -10.41
CA ALA A 271 -19.87 -15.85 -11.14
C ALA A 271 -19.28 -14.62 -11.85
N THR A 272 -20.03 -14.12 -12.82
CA THR A 272 -19.80 -12.83 -13.49
C THR A 272 -21.02 -11.95 -13.27
N LYS A 273 -20.81 -10.65 -13.03
CA LYS A 273 -21.85 -9.63 -12.97
C LYS A 273 -21.53 -8.51 -13.95
N GLU A 274 -22.53 -8.06 -14.69
CA GLU A 274 -22.45 -6.80 -15.42
C GLU A 274 -22.74 -5.66 -14.44
N GLN A 275 -21.91 -4.63 -14.43
CA GLN A 275 -22.17 -3.42 -13.66
C GLN A 275 -22.88 -2.41 -14.57
N THR A 276 -24.12 -2.07 -14.22
CA THR A 276 -24.81 -0.91 -14.79
C THR A 276 -24.31 0.35 -14.07
N GLU A 277 -23.94 1.36 -14.85
CA GLU A 277 -23.67 2.71 -14.32
C GLU A 277 -24.98 3.22 -13.67
N GLU A 278 -25.00 3.30 -12.34
CA GLU A 278 -26.00 4.08 -11.59
C GLU A 278 -25.49 5.50 -11.33
#